data_AF-A0A2T2R1I8-F1
#
_entry.id   AF-A0A2T2R1I8-F1
#
_cell.length_a   1.000
_cell.length_b   1.000
_cell.length_c   1.000
_cell.angle_alpha   90.00
_cell.angle_beta   90.00
_cell.angle_gamma   90.00
#
_symmetry.space_group_name_H-M   'P 1'
#
loop_
_entity.id
_entity.type
_entity.pdbx_description
1 polymer ?
#
loop_
_entity_poly.entity_id
_entity_poly.type
_entity_poly.pdbx_seq_one_letter_code
_entity_poly.pdbx_strand_id
1 'polypeptide(L)'
;MNSSYNGFTLIELLVVISIISLLSSAVLASLSGTREQAKVTAAESELNSIRVGIQQLINDTGKWPNGCPPGDTNNPGVYLDKPNAGLVAKPSVGLVDGGPCEWTSEDVNQEWNGPYVKTDDLKDPWGNSYRFDPDYWPYRANSCPKNQKSVRVVIASLGPSGSTWYGCDSIWVNLN
;
A
#
# COMPACT_ATOMS: atom_id res chain seq x y z
N MET A 1 48.54 -19.41 -44.13
CA MET A 1 48.57 -18.60 -42.88
C MET A 1 47.96 -19.46 -41.79
N ASN A 2 48.78 -20.16 -40.99
CA ASN A 2 48.26 -20.99 -39.90
C ASN A 2 48.14 -20.11 -38.65
N SER A 3 46.91 -19.85 -38.25
CA SER A 3 46.61 -19.15 -37.00
C SER A 3 46.68 -20.17 -35.86
N SER A 4 47.69 -20.03 -34.99
CA SER A 4 47.81 -20.86 -33.79
C SER A 4 46.77 -20.40 -32.79
N TYR A 5 45.73 -21.20 -32.57
CA TYR A 5 44.73 -20.93 -31.53
C TYR A 5 45.32 -21.35 -30.18
N ASN A 6 45.71 -20.38 -29.36
CA ASN A 6 46.09 -20.62 -27.98
C ASN A 6 44.82 -20.98 -27.19
N GLY A 7 44.77 -22.23 -26.71
CA GLY A 7 43.67 -22.71 -25.85
C GLY A 7 43.85 -22.27 -24.41
N PHE A 8 42.75 -21.97 -23.72
CA PHE A 8 42.73 -21.71 -22.28
C PHE A 8 42.99 -23.00 -21.49
N THR A 9 43.73 -22.89 -20.39
CA THR A 9 43.95 -24.02 -19.48
C THR A 9 42.75 -24.23 -18.56
N LEU A 10 42.54 -25.47 -18.11
CA LEU A 10 41.47 -25.80 -17.15
C LEU A 10 41.61 -25.01 -15.84
N ILE A 11 42.84 -24.71 -15.41
CA ILE A 11 43.08 -23.98 -14.17
C ILE A 11 42.74 -22.48 -14.31
N GLU A 12 42.97 -21.88 -15.47
CA GLU A 12 42.56 -20.50 -15.74
C GLU A 12 41.04 -20.35 -15.69
N LEU A 13 40.30 -21.29 -16.29
CA LEU A 13 38.84 -21.27 -16.23
C LEU A 13 38.34 -21.46 -14.78
N LEU A 14 38.97 -22.35 -14.02
CA LEU A 14 38.59 -22.65 -12.64
C LEU A 14 38.78 -21.44 -11.72
N VAL A 15 39.91 -20.74 -11.85
CA VAL A 15 40.17 -19.52 -11.08
C VAL A 15 39.14 -18.44 -11.41
N VAL A 16 38.80 -18.25 -12.69
CA VAL A 16 37.83 -17.23 -13.11
C VAL A 16 36.44 -17.48 -12.52
N ILE A 17 35.91 -18.70 -12.61
CA ILE A 17 34.58 -19.00 -12.05
C ILE A 17 34.58 -18.87 -10.52
N SER A 18 35.71 -19.18 -9.86
CA SER A 18 35.83 -19.00 -8.41
C SER A 18 35.76 -17.53 -8.01
N ILE A 19 36.47 -16.64 -8.72
CA ILE A 19 36.46 -15.19 -8.46
C ILE A 19 35.08 -14.61 -8.77
N ILE A 20 34.45 -14.98 -9.89
CA ILE A 20 33.10 -14.52 -10.24
C ILE A 20 32.09 -14.94 -9.17
N SER A 21 32.16 -16.17 -8.66
CA SER A 21 31.25 -16.65 -7.61
C SER A 21 31.38 -15.84 -6.31
N LEU A 22 32.62 -15.53 -5.92
CA LEU A 22 32.92 -14.77 -4.71
C LEU A 22 32.43 -13.32 -4.85
N LEU A 23 32.73 -12.67 -5.97
CA LEU A 23 32.27 -11.30 -6.24
C LEU A 23 30.74 -11.21 -6.39
N SER A 24 30.11 -12.18 -7.05
CA SER A 24 28.65 -12.20 -7.24
C SER A 24 27.89 -12.32 -5.91
N SER A 25 28.45 -13.04 -4.93
CA SER A 25 27.83 -13.18 -3.60
C SER A 25 27.78 -11.85 -2.84
N ALA A 26 28.83 -11.03 -2.93
CA ALA A 26 28.92 -9.73 -2.25
C ALA A 26 27.93 -8.69 -2.82
N VAL A 27 27.64 -8.76 -4.13
CA VAL A 27 26.69 -7.85 -4.79
C VAL A 27 25.26 -8.08 -4.31
N LEU A 28 24.85 -9.32 -4.04
CA LEU A 28 23.50 -9.60 -3.55
C LEU A 28 23.26 -9.07 -2.12
N ALA A 29 24.30 -9.13 -1.27
CA ALA A 29 24.21 -8.64 0.11
C ALA A 29 24.06 -7.11 0.21
N SER A 30 24.54 -6.35 -0.79
CA SER A 30 24.48 -4.89 -0.77
C SER A 30 23.17 -4.28 -1.28
N LEU A 31 22.32 -5.04 -1.98
CA LEU A 31 21.04 -4.57 -2.54
C LEU A 31 19.82 -4.72 -1.63
N SER A 32 19.93 -5.42 -0.50
CA SER A 32 18.76 -5.77 0.32
C SER A 32 18.12 -4.53 0.98
N GLY A 33 18.91 -3.62 1.55
CA GLY A 33 18.41 -2.42 2.23
C GLY A 33 17.81 -1.37 1.28
N THR A 34 18.39 -1.18 0.10
CA THR A 34 17.92 -0.19 -0.88
C THR A 34 16.60 -0.58 -1.54
N ARG A 35 16.37 -1.89 -1.74
CA ARG A 35 15.09 -2.40 -2.24
C ARG A 35 13.96 -2.17 -1.26
N GLU A 36 14.20 -2.37 0.03
CA GLU A 36 13.16 -2.18 1.04
C GLU A 36 12.79 -0.70 1.18
N GLN A 37 13.78 0.19 1.20
CA GLN A 37 13.53 1.63 1.20
C GLN A 37 12.74 2.08 -0.04
N ALA A 38 13.07 1.54 -1.23
CA ALA A 38 12.33 1.84 -2.45
C ALA A 38 10.86 1.42 -2.37
N LYS A 39 10.56 0.27 -1.74
CA LYS A 39 9.18 -0.17 -1.48
C LYS A 39 8.44 0.79 -0.55
N VAL A 40 9.06 1.22 0.53
CA VAL A 40 8.45 2.22 1.44
C VAL A 40 8.11 3.51 0.69
N THR A 41 9.05 4.04 -0.11
CA THR A 41 8.81 5.25 -0.92
C THR A 41 7.72 5.05 -1.97
N ALA A 42 7.67 3.87 -2.62
CA ALA A 42 6.59 3.54 -3.56
C ALA A 42 5.22 3.53 -2.87
N ALA A 43 5.13 2.89 -1.69
CA ALA A 43 3.89 2.85 -0.92
C ALA A 43 3.43 4.24 -0.49
N GLU A 44 4.35 5.13 -0.08
CA GLU A 44 4.04 6.53 0.25
C GLU A 44 3.53 7.31 -0.97
N SER A 45 4.11 7.09 -2.15
CA SER A 45 3.67 7.73 -3.40
C SER A 45 2.28 7.24 -3.82
N GLU A 46 2.02 5.94 -3.68
CA GLU A 46 0.72 5.32 -3.96
C GLU A 46 -0.35 5.85 -3.00
N LEU A 47 -0.07 5.90 -1.69
CA LEU A 47 -0.97 6.50 -0.69
C LEU A 47 -1.30 7.96 -1.05
N ASN A 48 -0.32 8.76 -1.46
CA ASN A 48 -0.59 10.14 -1.87
C ASN A 48 -1.47 10.23 -3.11
N SER A 49 -1.33 9.31 -4.06
CA SER A 49 -2.18 9.25 -5.25
C SER A 49 -3.60 8.82 -4.89
N ILE A 50 -3.74 7.83 -4.01
CA ILE A 50 -5.02 7.39 -3.45
C ILE A 50 -5.73 8.52 -2.72
N ARG A 51 -5.00 9.32 -1.92
CA ARG A 51 -5.57 10.49 -1.23
C ARG A 51 -6.22 11.48 -2.20
N VAL A 52 -5.62 11.70 -3.37
CA VAL A 52 -6.22 12.55 -4.41
C VAL A 52 -7.51 11.92 -4.95
N GLY A 53 -7.53 10.62 -5.19
CA GLY A 53 -8.74 9.89 -5.59
C GLY A 53 -9.86 9.95 -4.55
N ILE A 54 -9.51 9.84 -3.26
CA ILE A 54 -10.45 10.01 -2.15
C ILE A 54 -11.01 11.44 -2.12
N GLN A 55 -10.17 12.45 -2.35
CA GLN A 55 -10.65 13.83 -2.42
C GLN A 55 -11.65 14.01 -3.58
N GLN A 56 -11.41 13.38 -4.73
CA GLN A 56 -12.35 13.42 -5.85
C GLN A 56 -13.68 12.72 -5.51
N LEU A 57 -13.62 11.54 -4.87
CA LEU A 57 -14.82 10.85 -4.37
C LEU A 57 -15.63 11.77 -3.44
N ILE A 58 -14.96 12.41 -2.47
CA ILE A 58 -15.61 13.32 -1.52
C ILE A 58 -16.21 14.53 -2.25
N ASN A 59 -15.53 15.08 -3.25
CA ASN A 59 -16.03 16.21 -4.02
C ASN A 59 -17.28 15.85 -4.81
N ASP A 60 -17.37 14.62 -5.32
CA ASP A 60 -18.47 14.17 -6.16
C ASP A 60 -19.69 13.73 -5.33
N THR A 61 -19.48 12.96 -4.26
CA THR A 61 -20.58 12.32 -3.52
C THR A 61 -20.72 12.79 -2.07
N GLY A 62 -19.82 13.64 -1.58
CA GLY A 62 -19.73 13.99 -0.15
C GLY A 62 -19.40 12.81 0.79
N LYS A 63 -19.12 11.61 0.25
CA LYS A 63 -18.85 10.40 1.02
C LYS A 63 -17.36 10.10 1.08
N TRP A 64 -16.94 9.52 2.20
CA TRP A 64 -15.62 8.94 2.35
C TRP A 64 -15.65 7.48 1.93
N PRO A 65 -14.50 6.78 1.86
CA PRO A 65 -14.48 5.39 1.39
C PRO A 65 -15.43 4.47 2.17
N ASN A 66 -15.63 4.67 3.47
CA ASN A 66 -16.57 3.86 4.25
C ASN A 66 -18.03 4.33 4.17
N GLY A 67 -18.36 5.35 3.36
CA GLY A 67 -19.71 5.91 3.24
C GLY A 67 -20.10 6.93 4.31
N CYS A 68 -19.22 7.29 5.24
CA CYS A 68 -19.50 8.22 6.35
C CYS A 68 -18.49 9.37 6.44
N PRO A 69 -18.86 10.54 6.99
CA PRO A 69 -17.87 11.53 7.37
C PRO A 69 -16.92 11.01 8.47
N PRO A 70 -15.68 11.53 8.52
CA PRO A 70 -14.71 11.20 9.55
C PRO A 70 -15.13 11.70 10.92
N GLY A 71 -14.70 11.01 11.97
CA GLY A 71 -14.92 11.44 13.36
C GLY A 71 -16.12 10.81 14.07
N ASP A 72 -16.88 9.93 13.41
CA ASP A 72 -17.82 9.04 14.10
C ASP A 72 -17.08 7.78 14.57
N THR A 73 -17.17 7.48 15.87
CA THR A 73 -16.34 6.46 16.55
C THR A 73 -16.80 5.02 16.29
N ASN A 74 -17.90 4.82 15.56
CA ASN A 74 -18.44 3.50 15.24
C ASN A 74 -18.22 3.10 13.76
N ASN A 75 -17.40 3.86 13.05
CA ASN A 75 -17.24 3.68 11.61
C ASN A 75 -16.22 2.58 11.31
N PRO A 76 -16.61 1.50 10.62
CA PRO A 76 -15.64 0.48 10.22
C PRO A 76 -14.65 1.06 9.20
N GLY A 77 -13.37 0.72 9.35
CA GLY A 77 -12.40 0.89 8.28
C GLY A 77 -12.66 -0.09 7.15
N VAL A 78 -12.46 0.33 5.90
CA VAL A 78 -12.76 -0.44 4.69
C VAL A 78 -11.50 -0.68 3.86
N TYR A 79 -11.40 -1.85 3.23
CA TYR A 79 -10.35 -2.09 2.24
C TYR A 79 -10.67 -1.33 0.96
N LEU A 80 -9.69 -0.58 0.45
CA LEU A 80 -9.91 0.33 -0.67
C LEU A 80 -10.19 -0.39 -1.99
N ASP A 81 -9.78 -1.64 -2.11
CA ASP A 81 -10.00 -2.49 -3.29
C ASP A 81 -11.42 -3.08 -3.36
N LYS A 82 -12.27 -2.81 -2.36
CA LYS A 82 -13.67 -3.25 -2.35
C LYS A 82 -14.55 -2.20 -3.05
N PRO A 83 -15.60 -2.63 -3.79
CA PRO A 83 -16.53 -1.70 -4.40
C PRO A 83 -17.18 -0.72 -3.42
N ASN A 84 -17.45 -1.18 -2.19
CA ASN A 84 -18.04 -0.34 -1.14
C ASN A 84 -17.11 0.78 -0.65
N ALA A 85 -15.82 0.75 -1.00
CA ALA A 85 -14.89 1.86 -0.80
C ALA A 85 -15.16 3.04 -1.75
N GLY A 86 -15.97 2.85 -2.79
CA GLY A 86 -16.31 3.87 -3.79
C GLY A 86 -15.16 4.29 -4.70
N LEU A 87 -13.94 3.77 -4.54
CA LEU A 87 -12.76 4.22 -5.28
C LEU A 87 -12.56 3.53 -6.64
N VAL A 88 -12.69 2.21 -6.70
CA VAL A 88 -12.35 1.41 -7.89
C VAL A 88 -13.54 0.89 -8.67
N ALA A 89 -14.70 0.85 -8.03
CA ALA A 89 -15.93 0.38 -8.63
C ALA A 89 -17.11 1.10 -7.98
N LYS A 90 -18.22 1.14 -8.72
CA LYS A 90 -19.47 1.71 -8.24
C LYS A 90 -19.93 0.98 -6.97
N PRO A 91 -20.14 1.69 -5.84
CA PRO A 91 -20.58 1.06 -4.60
C PRO A 91 -22.02 0.56 -4.71
N SER A 92 -22.38 -0.42 -3.88
CA SER A 92 -23.76 -0.90 -3.78
C SER A 92 -24.55 -0.04 -2.80
N VAL A 93 -25.81 0.28 -3.14
CA VAL A 93 -26.73 0.98 -2.24
C VAL A 93 -26.97 0.12 -0.99
N GLY A 94 -26.92 0.75 0.19
CA GLY A 94 -27.13 0.09 1.47
C GLY A 94 -25.94 0.19 2.42
N LEU A 95 -26.04 -0.53 3.55
CA LEU A 95 -25.06 -0.49 4.63
C LEU A 95 -23.69 -1.01 4.18
N VAL A 96 -22.63 -0.29 4.56
CA VAL A 96 -21.25 -0.71 4.39
C VAL A 96 -20.85 -1.62 5.54
N ASP A 97 -20.55 -2.89 5.23
CA ASP A 97 -20.07 -3.92 6.17
C ASP A 97 -20.94 -4.07 7.45
N GLY A 98 -22.25 -3.77 7.35
CA GLY A 98 -23.19 -3.84 8.47
C GLY A 98 -23.01 -2.75 9.54
N GLY A 99 -22.18 -1.74 9.26
CA GLY A 99 -22.02 -0.55 10.10
C GLY A 99 -23.12 0.50 9.90
N PRO A 100 -23.03 1.65 10.59
CA PRO A 100 -24.01 2.74 10.47
C PRO A 100 -23.90 3.53 9.15
N CYS A 101 -22.86 3.26 8.35
CA CYS A 101 -22.58 3.96 7.11
C CYS A 101 -23.34 3.36 5.93
N GLU A 102 -23.87 4.21 5.07
CA GLU A 102 -24.68 3.80 3.93
C GLU A 102 -24.35 4.60 2.67
N TRP A 103 -24.35 3.89 1.54
CA TRP A 103 -24.45 4.47 0.21
C TRP A 103 -25.93 4.61 -0.17
N THR A 104 -26.39 5.83 -0.44
CA THR A 104 -27.77 6.05 -0.89
C THR A 104 -27.88 5.84 -2.40
N SER A 105 -29.12 5.73 -2.91
CA SER A 105 -29.35 5.65 -4.36
C SER A 105 -28.97 6.92 -5.10
N GLU A 106 -28.96 8.08 -4.44
CA GLU A 106 -28.52 9.36 -5.02
C GLU A 106 -27.01 9.37 -5.16
N ASP A 107 -26.28 9.08 -4.07
CA ASP A 107 -24.81 8.98 -4.05
C ASP A 107 -24.30 8.06 -5.19
N VAL A 108 -24.96 6.91 -5.36
CA VAL A 108 -24.51 5.83 -6.26
C VAL A 108 -24.90 6.08 -7.72
N ASN A 109 -26.10 6.63 -7.98
CA ASN A 109 -26.63 6.72 -9.35
C ASN A 109 -26.56 8.11 -9.97
N GLN A 110 -26.41 9.16 -9.17
CA GLN A 110 -26.42 10.54 -9.66
C GLN A 110 -25.09 11.24 -9.41
N GLU A 111 -24.42 10.93 -8.30
CA GLU A 111 -23.22 11.67 -7.87
C GLU A 111 -21.92 10.94 -8.19
N TRP A 112 -21.87 9.61 -8.06
CA TRP A 112 -20.64 8.84 -8.29
C TRP A 112 -20.18 8.89 -9.75
N ASN A 113 -18.97 9.42 -9.98
CA ASN A 113 -18.33 9.60 -11.29
C ASN A 113 -17.01 8.80 -11.44
N GLY A 114 -16.78 7.82 -10.56
CA GLY A 114 -15.54 7.03 -10.57
C GLY A 114 -15.38 6.11 -11.79
N PRO A 115 -14.33 5.25 -11.80
CA PRO A 115 -13.40 5.03 -10.70
C PRO A 115 -12.42 6.20 -10.49
N TYR A 116 -12.08 6.47 -9.23
CA TYR A 116 -11.18 7.54 -8.81
C TYR A 116 -9.73 7.06 -8.64
N VAL A 117 -9.53 5.75 -8.56
CA VAL A 117 -8.23 5.08 -8.49
C VAL A 117 -8.28 3.82 -9.36
N LYS A 118 -7.16 3.38 -9.95
CA LYS A 118 -7.12 2.11 -10.68
C LYS A 118 -6.95 0.95 -9.69
N THR A 119 -7.61 -0.16 -9.97
CA THR A 119 -7.53 -1.37 -9.11
C THR A 119 -6.10 -1.90 -8.98
N ASP A 120 -5.29 -1.77 -10.02
CA ASP A 120 -3.89 -2.21 -10.02
C ASP A 120 -3.03 -1.42 -9.02
N ASP A 121 -3.43 -0.19 -8.66
CA ASP A 121 -2.71 0.70 -7.75
C ASP A 121 -3.11 0.48 -6.27
N LEU A 122 -3.96 -0.50 -5.97
CA LEU A 122 -4.52 -0.73 -4.63
C LEU A 122 -3.89 -1.89 -3.86
N LYS A 123 -2.75 -2.40 -4.33
CA LYS A 123 -1.90 -3.31 -3.56
C LYS A 123 -0.60 -2.61 -3.24
N ASP A 124 -0.22 -2.66 -1.97
CA ASP A 124 1.08 -2.14 -1.55
C ASP A 124 2.24 -3.00 -2.12
N PRO A 125 3.50 -2.53 -2.04
CA PRO A 125 4.66 -3.25 -2.57
C PRO A 125 4.99 -4.59 -1.91
N TRP A 126 4.23 -4.99 -0.87
CA TRP A 126 4.30 -6.28 -0.21
C TRP A 126 3.07 -7.16 -0.52
N GLY A 127 2.14 -6.67 -1.34
CA GLY A 127 0.96 -7.39 -1.83
C GLY A 127 -0.28 -7.23 -0.98
N ASN A 128 -0.27 -6.38 0.05
CA ASN A 128 -1.42 -6.17 0.92
C ASN A 128 -2.37 -5.12 0.34
N SER A 129 -3.67 -5.24 0.62
CA SER A 129 -4.63 -4.19 0.27
C SER A 129 -4.43 -2.95 1.14
N TYR A 130 -4.52 -1.77 0.53
CA TYR A 130 -4.66 -0.53 1.28
C TYR A 130 -5.98 -0.48 2.05
N ARG A 131 -5.95 0.16 3.22
CA ARG A 131 -7.10 0.30 4.11
C ARG A 131 -7.36 1.76 4.41
N PHE A 132 -8.62 2.18 4.32
CA PHE A 132 -9.10 3.40 4.92
C PHE A 132 -9.47 3.13 6.37
N ASP A 133 -9.04 4.00 7.26
CA ASP A 133 -9.28 3.88 8.69
C ASP A 133 -9.72 5.24 9.27
N PRO A 134 -11.00 5.37 9.64
CA PRO A 134 -11.55 6.63 10.13
C PRO A 134 -11.13 6.94 11.57
N ASP A 135 -10.67 5.94 12.33
CA ASP A 135 -10.36 6.05 13.74
C ASP A 135 -8.96 5.52 14.09
N TYR A 136 -8.02 5.68 13.15
CA TYR A 136 -6.70 5.09 13.24
C TYR A 136 -5.98 5.46 14.54
N TRP A 137 -5.63 4.43 15.28
CA TRP A 137 -4.88 4.53 16.51
C TRP A 137 -3.52 3.84 16.35
N PRO A 138 -2.40 4.59 16.32
CA PRO A 138 -1.08 4.05 15.98
C PRO A 138 -0.47 3.09 17.03
N TYR A 139 -1.21 2.67 18.07
CA TYR A 139 -0.69 1.92 19.23
C TYR A 139 -1.32 0.53 19.44
N ARG A 140 -1.34 -0.37 18.46
CA ARG A 140 -1.67 -1.78 18.77
C ARG A 140 -0.46 -2.69 18.99
N ALA A 141 0.76 -2.27 18.64
CA ALA A 141 1.98 -3.00 18.97
C ALA A 141 2.69 -2.37 20.18
N ASN A 142 2.81 -3.12 21.27
CA ASN A 142 3.48 -2.71 22.52
C ASN A 142 4.99 -2.36 22.34
N SER A 143 5.52 -2.50 21.13
CA SER A 143 6.94 -2.39 20.76
C SER A 143 7.33 -1.09 20.03
N CYS A 144 6.40 -0.19 19.70
CA CYS A 144 6.74 1.05 18.97
C CYS A 144 7.08 2.22 19.93
N PRO A 145 7.98 3.15 19.53
CA PRO A 145 8.25 4.38 20.30
C PRO A 145 6.96 5.17 20.53
N LYS A 146 6.65 5.45 21.81
CA LYS A 146 5.39 6.10 22.20
C LYS A 146 5.44 7.61 21.93
N ASN A 147 4.82 8.08 20.84
CA ASN A 147 4.45 9.49 20.66
C ASN A 147 2.96 9.64 20.27
N GLN A 148 2.28 10.58 20.92
CA GLN A 148 0.92 10.47 21.53
C GLN A 148 -0.34 10.38 20.62
N LYS A 149 -1.35 9.69 21.20
CA LYS A 149 -2.79 10.03 21.40
C LYS A 149 -3.55 10.88 20.35
N SER A 150 -3.58 10.50 19.08
CA SER A 150 -4.57 11.09 18.18
C SER A 150 -5.24 10.02 17.35
N VAL A 151 -6.56 9.92 17.48
CA VAL A 151 -7.42 9.30 16.46
C VAL A 151 -7.24 10.13 15.20
N ARG A 152 -6.85 9.49 14.10
CA ARG A 152 -6.65 10.16 12.80
C ARG A 152 -7.46 9.44 11.74
N VAL A 153 -7.85 10.18 10.72
CA VAL A 153 -8.45 9.60 9.54
C VAL A 153 -7.32 9.37 8.57
N VAL A 154 -7.04 8.11 8.27
CA VAL A 154 -5.88 7.76 7.45
C VAL A 154 -6.25 6.78 6.34
N ILE A 155 -5.37 6.73 5.36
CA ILE A 155 -5.17 5.57 4.52
C ILE A 155 -3.84 4.93 4.92
N ALA A 156 -3.82 3.60 4.97
CA ALA A 156 -2.68 2.84 5.47
C ALA A 156 -2.36 1.62 4.62
N SER A 157 -1.07 1.33 4.49
CA SER A 157 -0.49 0.05 4.12
C SER A 157 -0.07 -0.69 5.39
N LEU A 158 -0.23 -2.01 5.38
CA LEU A 158 0.19 -2.89 6.48
C LEU A 158 1.72 -3.06 6.54
N GLY A 159 2.42 -2.59 5.51
CA GLY A 159 3.87 -2.62 5.45
C GLY A 159 4.45 -4.02 5.25
N PRO A 160 5.77 -4.16 5.48
CA PRO A 160 6.52 -5.38 5.24
C PRO A 160 6.02 -6.62 6.00
N SER A 161 5.49 -6.44 7.21
CA SER A 161 4.99 -7.55 8.02
C SER A 161 3.65 -8.10 7.54
N GLY A 162 2.87 -7.32 6.78
CA GLY A 162 1.52 -7.70 6.34
C GLY A 162 0.58 -8.09 7.49
N SER A 163 0.86 -7.61 8.71
CA SER A 163 0.10 -7.97 9.91
C SER A 163 -1.38 -7.59 9.77
N THR A 164 -2.29 -8.42 10.30
CA THR A 164 -3.74 -8.14 10.31
C THR A 164 -4.11 -6.89 11.11
N TRP A 165 -3.19 -6.44 11.97
CA TRP A 165 -3.28 -5.21 12.74
C TRP A 165 -2.09 -4.31 12.43
N TYR A 166 -2.30 -2.99 12.47
CA TYR A 166 -1.22 -2.03 12.25
C TYR A 166 -0.06 -2.25 13.22
N GLY A 167 1.10 -2.56 12.65
CA GLY A 167 2.38 -2.67 13.33
C GLY A 167 3.20 -1.37 13.23
N CYS A 168 4.39 -1.38 13.84
CA CYS A 168 5.32 -0.23 13.79
C CYS A 168 5.85 0.08 12.38
N ASP A 169 5.70 -0.87 11.47
CA ASP A 169 6.12 -0.85 10.08
C ASP A 169 5.00 -0.45 9.11
N SER A 170 3.80 -0.16 9.64
CA SER A 170 2.67 0.33 8.84
C SER A 170 2.97 1.74 8.32
N ILE A 171 2.66 1.98 7.06
CA ILE A 171 2.83 3.27 6.40
C ILE A 171 1.46 3.89 6.25
N TRP A 172 1.30 5.16 6.61
CA TRP A 172 0.00 5.83 6.57
C TRP A 172 0.12 7.29 6.16
N VAL A 173 -0.96 7.81 5.58
CA VAL A 173 -1.12 9.22 5.21
C VAL A 173 -2.38 9.75 5.88
N ASN A 174 -2.27 10.92 6.52
CA ASN A 174 -3.41 11.61 7.13
C ASN A 174 -4.31 12.24 6.06
N LEU A 175 -5.62 12.17 6.28
CA LEU A 175 -6.64 12.75 5.42
C LEU A 175 -7.34 13.98 6.03
N ASN A 176 -7.06 14.30 7.30
CA ASN A 176 -7.50 15.55 7.93
C ASN A 176 -6.68 16.76 7.47
#